data_AF-A0AAW0E912-F1
#
_entry.id   AF-A0AAW0E912-F1
#
_cell.length_a   1.000
_cell.length_b   1.000
_cell.length_c   1.000
_cell.angle_alpha   90.00
_cell.angle_beta   90.00
_cell.angle_gamma   90.00
#
_symmetry.space_group_name_H-M   'P 1'
#
loop_
_entity.id
_entity.type
_entity.pdbx_description
1 polymer ?
#
loop_
_entity_poly.entity_id
_entity_poly.type
_entity_poly.pdbx_seq_one_letter_code
_entity_poly.pdbx_strand_id
1 'polypeptide(L)'
;MRPFILVATLSSVSSVLGHGYVQQLKIGSEYVQAWNPYKDPQQHATRITRPFKDNGPIPDKFSILFFQFTTAAITCNVGKTADTQNTPVNATAAVPAGTTIGFLWTDWQSDHPGPSRPRTPIGSF
;
A
#
# COMPACT_ATOMS: atom_id res chain seq x y z
N MET A 1 40.42 -29.99 -23.83
CA MET A 1 39.93 -28.79 -23.13
C MET A 1 38.42 -28.75 -23.35
N ARG A 2 37.60 -28.93 -22.30
CA ARG A 2 36.13 -29.01 -22.44
C ARG A 2 35.55 -27.59 -22.40
N PRO A 3 34.77 -27.14 -23.39
CA PRO A 3 34.18 -25.81 -23.37
C PRO A 3 33.06 -25.76 -22.33
N PHE A 4 33.23 -24.92 -21.30
CA PHE A 4 32.15 -24.56 -20.40
C PHE A 4 31.22 -23.60 -21.13
N ILE A 5 30.03 -24.08 -21.51
CA ILE A 5 28.95 -23.23 -22.03
C ILE A 5 28.31 -22.54 -20.83
N LEU A 6 28.55 -21.23 -20.68
CA LEU A 6 27.86 -20.36 -19.73
C LEU A 6 26.45 -20.05 -20.29
N VAL A 7 25.44 -20.75 -19.79
CA VAL A 7 24.03 -20.45 -20.08
C VAL A 7 23.61 -19.28 -19.18
N ALA A 8 23.48 -18.09 -19.75
CA ALA A 8 22.91 -16.94 -19.05
C ALA A 8 21.38 -17.01 -19.09
N THR A 9 20.75 -17.47 -18.00
CA THR A 9 19.30 -17.38 -17.83
C THR A 9 18.92 -15.94 -17.49
N LEU A 10 18.30 -15.24 -18.44
CA LEU A 10 17.77 -13.90 -18.26
C LEU A 10 16.44 -13.98 -17.49
N SER A 11 16.50 -13.99 -16.16
CA SER A 11 15.32 -13.96 -15.30
C SER A 11 14.66 -12.58 -15.39
N SER A 12 13.60 -12.44 -16.18
CA SER A 12 12.74 -11.25 -16.16
C SER A 12 11.97 -11.21 -14.84
N VAL A 13 12.47 -10.44 -13.88
CA VAL A 13 11.79 -10.14 -12.62
C VAL A 13 10.56 -9.29 -12.93
N SER A 14 9.37 -9.85 -12.74
CA SER A 14 8.11 -9.12 -12.90
C SER A 14 8.03 -8.00 -11.86
N SER A 15 8.24 -6.75 -12.29
CA SER A 15 7.99 -5.57 -11.46
C SER A 15 6.50 -5.22 -11.52
N VAL A 16 5.81 -5.26 -10.39
CA VAL A 16 4.40 -4.83 -10.30
C VAL A 16 4.39 -3.34 -9.94
N LEU A 17 4.14 -2.48 -10.93
CA LEU A 17 3.94 -1.04 -10.75
C LEU A 17 2.47 -0.72 -10.48
N GLY A 18 1.87 -1.39 -9.50
CA GLY A 18 0.49 -1.13 -9.07
C GLY A 18 0.39 0.18 -8.33
N HIS A 19 -0.45 1.09 -8.81
CA HIS A 19 -0.67 2.39 -8.20
C HIS A 19 -2.10 2.49 -7.67
N GLY A 20 -2.24 2.80 -6.39
CA GLY A 20 -3.54 2.99 -5.75
C GLY A 20 -3.41 3.14 -4.25
N TYR A 21 -4.44 3.73 -3.63
CA TYR A 21 -4.51 3.85 -2.18
C TYR A 21 -5.97 3.86 -1.71
N VAL A 22 -6.18 3.59 -0.42
CA VAL A 22 -7.49 3.73 0.21
C VAL A 22 -7.83 5.21 0.32
N GLN A 23 -8.87 5.65 -0.41
CA GLN A 23 -9.34 7.04 -0.39
C GLN A 23 -10.36 7.29 0.74
N GLN A 24 -11.18 6.28 1.07
CA GLN A 24 -12.25 6.41 2.03
C GLN A 24 -12.47 5.11 2.81
N LEU A 25 -12.83 5.25 4.08
CA LEU A 25 -13.29 4.16 4.93
C LEU A 25 -14.79 4.27 5.11
N LYS A 26 -15.52 3.18 4.88
CA LYS A 26 -16.93 3.09 5.21
C LYS A 26 -17.07 2.34 6.54
N ILE A 27 -17.40 3.05 7.61
CA ILE A 27 -17.55 2.49 8.96
C ILE A 27 -19.04 2.49 9.27
N GLY A 28 -19.69 1.33 9.18
CA GLY A 28 -21.15 1.24 9.21
C GLY A 28 -21.79 2.06 8.08
N SER A 29 -22.54 3.11 8.43
CA SER A 29 -23.17 4.04 7.47
C SER A 29 -22.36 5.30 7.18
N GLU A 30 -21.26 5.53 7.88
CA GLU A 30 -20.45 6.75 7.74
C GLU A 30 -19.29 6.57 6.77
N TYR A 31 -18.97 7.64 6.04
CA TYR A 31 -17.80 7.71 5.15
C TYR A 31 -16.75 8.64 5.73
N VAL A 32 -15.61 8.07 6.10
CA VAL A 32 -14.47 8.81 6.64
C VAL A 32 -13.40 8.94 5.56
N GLN A 33 -12.94 10.17 5.30
CA GLN A 33 -11.85 10.39 4.36
C GLN A 33 -10.54 9.84 4.94
N ALA A 34 -9.83 9.06 4.13
CA ALA A 34 -8.46 8.65 4.42
C ALA A 34 -7.47 9.72 3.95
N TRP A 35 -6.19 9.49 4.23
CA TRP A 35 -5.08 10.35 3.81
C TRP A 35 -4.99 10.41 2.29
N ASN A 36 -5.04 11.63 1.77
CA ASN A 36 -4.78 11.91 0.37
C ASN A 36 -3.35 12.45 0.20
N PRO A 37 -2.41 11.67 -0.36
CA PRO A 37 -1.01 12.07 -0.48
C PRO A 37 -0.78 13.30 -1.37
N TYR A 38 -1.76 13.67 -2.20
CA TYR A 38 -1.66 14.80 -3.13
C TYR A 38 -2.33 16.08 -2.62
N LYS A 39 -3.22 15.99 -1.63
CA LYS A 39 -4.01 17.14 -1.12
C LYS A 39 -3.72 17.45 0.35
N ASP A 40 -3.73 16.43 1.20
CA ASP A 40 -3.64 16.61 2.65
C ASP A 40 -2.29 17.18 3.14
N PRO A 41 -1.12 16.92 2.52
CA PRO A 41 0.14 17.55 2.93
C PRO A 41 0.12 19.09 2.85
N GLN A 42 -0.68 19.65 1.95
CA GLN A 42 -0.79 21.10 1.74
C GLN A 42 -1.84 21.74 2.64
N GLN A 43 -2.83 20.96 3.07
CA GLN A 43 -4.00 21.45 3.84
C GLN A 43 -3.85 21.23 5.35
N HIS A 44 -2.77 20.59 5.81
CA HIS A 44 -2.58 20.20 7.21
C HIS A 44 -3.80 19.43 7.77
N ALA A 45 -4.42 18.58 6.94
CA ALA A 45 -5.64 17.90 7.29
C ALA A 45 -5.41 16.83 8.38
N THR A 46 -6.29 16.79 9.38
CA THR A 46 -6.31 15.72 10.39
C THR A 46 -7.06 14.51 9.83
N ARG A 47 -6.37 13.36 9.73
CA ARG A 47 -6.93 12.07 9.28
C ARG A 47 -6.70 10.99 10.31
N ILE A 48 -7.58 9.98 10.32
CA ILE A 48 -7.43 8.78 11.17
C ILE A 48 -6.46 7.76 10.57
N THR A 49 -6.14 7.87 9.28
CA THR A 49 -5.16 7.03 8.59
C THR A 49 -3.79 7.72 8.57
N ARG A 50 -2.71 6.92 8.65
CA ARG A 50 -1.34 7.44 8.65
C ARG A 50 -0.96 8.08 7.31
N PRO A 51 -0.12 9.14 7.33
CA PRO A 51 0.38 9.77 6.13
C PRO A 51 1.39 8.89 5.40
N PHE A 52 1.34 8.94 4.07
CA PHE A 52 2.30 8.31 3.16
C PHE A 52 2.55 9.22 1.95
N LYS A 53 3.63 8.96 1.20
CA LYS A 53 4.16 9.89 0.19
C LYS A 53 3.39 9.94 -1.13
N ASP A 54 2.95 8.80 -1.63
CA ASP A 54 2.36 8.63 -2.97
C ASP A 54 1.55 7.32 -3.06
N ASN A 55 0.90 7.10 -4.20
CA ASN A 55 0.11 5.89 -4.46
C ASN A 55 0.93 4.72 -5.02
N GLY A 56 2.27 4.81 -5.06
CA GLY A 56 3.13 3.78 -5.62
C GLY A 56 3.35 2.60 -4.65
N PRO A 57 3.88 1.48 -5.15
CA PRO A 57 4.27 0.37 -4.29
C PRO A 57 5.46 0.77 -3.41
N ILE A 58 5.61 0.08 -2.28
CA ILE A 58 6.82 0.21 -1.47
C ILE A 58 7.99 -0.32 -2.32
N PRO A 59 9.01 0.52 -2.60
CA PRO A 59 10.15 0.08 -3.38
C PRO A 59 10.92 -0.95 -2.56
N ASP A 60 10.80 -2.21 -2.94
CA ASP A 60 11.66 -3.26 -2.40
C ASP A 60 13.01 -3.21 -3.15
N LYS A 61 14.11 -3.38 -2.41
CA LYS A 61 15.43 -3.49 -3.03
C LYS A 61 15.50 -4.87 -3.68
N PHE A 62 15.34 -4.91 -5.00
CA PHE A 62 15.59 -6.11 -5.80
C PHE A 62 17.07 -6.51 -5.66
N SER A 63 17.38 -7.38 -4.71
CA SER A 63 18.57 -8.21 -4.83
C SER A 63 18.19 -9.38 -5.72
N ILE A 64 19.00 -9.63 -6.75
CA ILE A 64 18.84 -10.67 -7.78
C ILE A 64 18.60 -12.10 -7.26
N LEU A 65 18.63 -12.31 -5.94
CA LEU A 65 18.38 -13.60 -5.29
C LEU A 65 17.27 -13.57 -4.21
N PHE A 66 16.79 -12.41 -3.75
CA PHE A 66 15.76 -12.32 -2.70
C PHE A 66 14.93 -11.03 -2.77
N PHE A 67 13.61 -11.17 -2.70
CA PHE A 67 12.70 -10.08 -2.27
C PHE A 67 12.79 -9.98 -0.75
N GLN A 68 13.03 -8.78 -0.22
CA GLN A 68 13.25 -8.63 1.22
C GLN A 68 12.53 -7.41 1.78
N PHE A 69 11.39 -7.68 2.44
CA PHE A 69 10.62 -6.74 3.26
C PHE A 69 11.37 -6.30 4.53
N THR A 70 12.53 -5.65 4.36
CA THR A 70 13.42 -5.20 5.45
C THR A 70 13.23 -3.75 5.81
N THR A 71 12.50 -2.99 4.98
CA THR A 71 12.30 -1.57 5.21
C THR A 71 11.18 -1.36 6.23
N ALA A 72 11.35 -0.36 7.10
CA ALA A 72 10.30 0.03 8.02
C ALA A 72 8.99 0.45 7.30
N ALA A 73 9.08 0.87 6.03
CA ALA A 73 7.95 1.28 5.21
C ALA A 73 6.89 0.18 5.00
N ILE A 74 7.24 -1.10 5.20
CA ILE A 74 6.29 -2.21 5.01
C ILE A 74 5.10 -2.19 5.99
N THR A 75 5.26 -1.52 7.13
CA THR A 75 4.23 -1.50 8.18
C THR A 75 3.04 -0.61 7.81
N CYS A 76 3.28 0.63 7.36
CA CYS A 76 2.23 1.62 7.06
C CYS A 76 2.55 2.48 5.82
N ASN A 77 3.25 1.92 4.84
CA ASN A 77 3.69 2.57 3.60
C ASN A 77 4.82 3.60 3.78
N VAL A 78 5.36 4.06 2.65
CA VAL A 78 6.52 4.94 2.59
C VAL A 78 6.15 6.35 3.04
N GLY A 79 6.83 6.84 4.08
CA GLY A 79 6.78 8.25 4.51
C GLY A 79 7.38 9.22 3.49
N LYS A 80 7.16 10.52 3.68
CA LYS A 80 7.68 11.58 2.80
C LYS A 80 9.21 11.61 2.75
N THR A 81 9.86 11.26 3.86
CA THR A 81 11.31 11.19 4.04
C THR A 81 11.69 9.89 4.75
N ALA A 82 12.99 9.57 4.82
CA ALA A 82 13.48 8.39 5.55
C ALA A 82 13.13 8.42 7.05
N ASP A 83 13.04 9.61 7.64
CA ASP A 83 12.74 9.79 9.08
C ASP A 83 11.24 9.87 9.40
N THR A 84 10.38 9.97 8.39
CA THR A 84 8.91 10.08 8.55
C THR A 84 8.18 8.79 8.16
N GLN A 85 8.87 7.66 8.19
CA GLN A 85 8.25 6.35 7.98
C GLN A 85 7.27 6.04 9.12
N ASN A 86 6.08 5.57 8.77
CA ASN A 86 5.04 5.16 9.73
C ASN A 86 4.62 6.24 10.75
N THR A 87 4.71 7.53 10.41
CA THR A 87 4.33 8.61 11.34
C THR A 87 2.92 8.37 11.91
N PRO A 88 2.75 8.30 13.24
CA PRO A 88 1.44 8.10 13.86
C PRO A 88 0.55 9.33 13.68
N VAL A 89 -0.75 9.12 13.80
CA VAL A 89 -1.75 10.18 13.86
C VAL A 89 -2.45 10.15 15.21
N ASN A 90 -2.87 11.31 15.70
CA ASN A 90 -3.52 11.44 17.01
C ASN A 90 -5.04 11.22 16.93
N ALA A 91 -5.62 11.23 15.73
CA ALA A 91 -7.05 11.00 15.53
C ALA A 91 -7.36 9.50 15.44
N THR A 92 -8.45 9.08 16.07
CA THR A 92 -8.93 7.70 16.09
C THR A 92 -10.44 7.66 15.81
N ALA A 93 -10.93 6.50 15.38
CA ALA A 93 -12.37 6.24 15.27
C ALA A 93 -12.73 5.13 16.27
N ALA A 94 -13.71 5.41 17.13
CA ALA A 94 -14.26 4.40 18.04
C ALA A 94 -15.27 3.53 17.25
N VAL A 95 -14.98 2.24 17.13
CA VAL A 95 -15.77 1.31 16.33
C VAL A 95 -16.12 0.09 17.18
N PRO A 96 -17.42 -0.23 17.38
CA PRO A 96 -17.81 -1.44 18.12
C PRO A 96 -17.26 -2.71 17.47
N ALA A 97 -16.86 -3.69 18.28
CA ALA A 97 -16.43 -4.99 17.77
C ALA A 97 -17.55 -5.66 16.95
N GLY A 98 -17.18 -6.31 15.84
CA GLY A 98 -18.12 -6.88 14.89
C GLY A 98 -18.69 -5.88 13.87
N THR A 99 -18.37 -4.59 13.99
CA THR A 99 -18.73 -3.61 12.96
C THR A 99 -17.89 -3.83 11.71
N THR A 100 -18.55 -3.64 10.59
CA THR A 100 -17.96 -3.72 9.27
C THR A 100 -17.25 -2.45 8.85
N ILE A 101 -16.04 -2.63 8.32
CA ILE A 101 -15.23 -1.56 7.74
C ILE A 101 -14.96 -1.85 6.26
N GLY A 102 -15.58 -1.06 5.38
CA GLY A 102 -15.27 -1.05 3.96
C GLY A 102 -14.05 -0.18 3.66
N PHE A 103 -13.14 -0.66 2.82
CA PHE A 103 -11.99 0.08 2.32
C PHE A 103 -12.23 0.43 0.85
N LEU A 104 -12.48 1.71 0.57
CA LEU A 104 -12.72 2.19 -0.78
C LEU A 104 -11.37 2.67 -1.33
N TRP A 105 -10.89 1.97 -2.34
CA TRP A 105 -9.66 2.30 -3.07
C TRP A 105 -9.95 3.30 -4.18
N THR A 106 -8.92 4.01 -4.60
CA THR A 106 -8.90 4.63 -5.94
C THR A 106 -9.08 3.57 -7.03
N ASP A 107 -9.45 3.98 -8.24
CA ASP A 107 -9.64 3.07 -9.37
C ASP A 107 -8.44 2.14 -9.54
N TRP A 108 -8.67 0.85 -9.28
CA TRP A 108 -7.66 -0.20 -9.38
C TRP A 108 -7.76 -0.88 -10.74
N GLN A 109 -6.74 -0.71 -11.57
CA GLN A 109 -6.74 -1.23 -12.93
C GLN A 109 -6.56 -2.76 -12.94
N SER A 110 -7.14 -3.42 -13.94
CA SER A 110 -7.18 -4.88 -14.04
C SER A 110 -5.82 -5.52 -14.33
N ASP A 111 -4.85 -4.73 -14.79
CA ASP A 111 -3.47 -5.11 -15.11
C ASP A 111 -2.55 -5.23 -13.88
N HIS A 112 -3.07 -4.98 -12.66
CA HIS A 112 -2.40 -5.28 -11.39
C HIS A 112 -3.07 -6.42 -10.62
N PRO A 113 -3.08 -7.65 -11.18
CA PRO A 113 -3.59 -8.80 -10.46
C PRO A 113 -2.63 -9.15 -9.33
N GLY A 114 -3.18 -9.38 -8.14
CA GLY A 114 -2.42 -9.81 -6.98
C GLY A 114 -3.35 -10.32 -5.88
N PRO A 115 -2.81 -11.07 -4.92
CA PRO A 115 -3.58 -11.41 -3.73
C PRO A 115 -3.88 -10.14 -2.96
N SER A 116 -5.15 -9.73 -2.90
CA SER A 116 -5.58 -8.83 -1.84
C SER A 116 -5.74 -9.66 -0.57
N ARG A 117 -5.17 -9.22 0.56
CA ARG A 117 -5.64 -9.69 1.86
C ARG A 117 -7.17 -9.46 1.91
N PRO A 118 -7.93 -10.45 2.36
CA PRO A 118 -9.01 -11.08 1.60
C PRO A 118 -9.92 -10.12 0.84
N ARG A 119 -10.05 -10.42 -0.45
CA ARG A 119 -11.12 -9.98 -1.34
C ARG A 119 -12.45 -10.54 -0.82
N THR A 120 -13.21 -9.80 -0.02
CA THR A 120 -14.66 -9.93 -0.13
C THR A 120 -15.08 -9.15 -1.38
N PRO A 121 -15.84 -9.76 -2.30
CA PRO A 121 -16.38 -9.04 -3.44
C PRO A 121 -17.25 -7.90 -2.93
N ILE A 122 -17.39 -6.85 -3.75
CA ILE A 122 -18.32 -5.74 -3.56
C ILE A 122 -19.65 -6.29 -3.02
N GLY A 123 -19.93 -6.06 -1.74
CA GLY A 123 -21.11 -6.64 -1.09
C GLY A 123 -20.81 -7.11 0.31
N SER A 124 -21.11 -6.22 1.25
CA SER A 124 -21.36 -6.54 2.66
C SER A 124 -20.13 -6.94 3.47
N PHE A 125 -19.89 -6.13 4.48
CA PHE A 125 -19.89 -6.73 5.79
C PHE A 125 -20.99 -6.08 6.64
#